data_AF-Q5JI57-F1
#
_entry.id   AF-Q5JI57-F1
#
_cell.length_a   1.000
_cell.length_b   1.000
_cell.length_c   1.000
_cell.angle_alpha   90.00
_cell.angle_beta   90.00
_cell.angle_gamma   90.00
#
_symmetry.space_group_name_H-M   'P 1'
#
loop_
_entity.id
_entity.type
_entity.pdbx_description
1 polymer ?
#
loop_
_entity_poly.entity_id
_entity_poly.type
_entity_poly.pdbx_seq_one_letter_code
_entity_poly.pdbx_strand_id
1 'polypeptide(L)'
;MSRRLLAALVLIILIAAPLGYLGYGYSNYESSIHPSKSAPAKTYLVFKLPDGRYLSLTPKEYVNLTLQGFKLPAGAKGYAVNVTGYVTGIPEVDVNVTLRAPYEKFTIIIGDTNVKLCSSSPEEFVGSCVERTAAVSEISALTSTLFKRYYYWKGLQEGMDNASAKAYAYEETLKRHDIRYLTFFTKSLIGLGRIGNRKHLAVVLLGPNEGATTNRITVPREGLIVLEGKSDSALRAEVALIEHIIGFKWPEGNQTSTG
;
A
#
# COMPACT_ATOMS: atom_id res chain seq x y z
N MET A 1 -36.90 27.14 27.97
CA MET A 1 -36.70 26.04 26.99
C MET A 1 -37.37 24.78 27.53
N SER A 2 -38.27 24.14 26.77
CA SER A 2 -38.98 22.94 27.28
C SER A 2 -38.04 21.73 27.31
N ARG A 3 -38.19 20.84 28.31
CA ARG A 3 -37.37 19.61 28.43
C ARG A 3 -37.42 18.74 27.18
N ARG A 4 -38.56 18.74 26.47
CA ARG A 4 -38.74 18.04 25.19
C ARG A 4 -37.90 18.63 24.06
N LEU A 5 -37.80 19.96 24.00
CA LEU A 5 -37.00 20.66 22.99
C LEU A 5 -35.49 20.48 23.26
N LEU A 6 -35.06 20.48 24.53
CA LEU A 6 -33.69 20.14 24.91
C LEU A 6 -33.34 18.69 24.53
N ALA A 7 -34.20 17.72 24.86
CA ALA A 7 -33.98 16.32 24.51
C ALA A 7 -33.89 16.11 22.99
N ALA A 8 -34.75 16.77 22.21
CA ALA A 8 -34.71 16.73 20.75
C ALA A 8 -33.41 17.32 20.19
N LEU A 9 -32.94 18.46 20.71
CA LEU A 9 -31.67 19.05 20.30
C LEU A 9 -30.48 18.17 20.63
N VAL A 10 -30.45 17.58 21.83
CA VAL A 10 -29.39 16.64 22.22
C VAL A 10 -29.38 15.43 21.29
N LEU A 11 -30.57 14.88 20.95
CA LEU A 11 -30.67 13.76 20.01
C LEU A 11 -30.17 14.13 18.61
N ILE A 12 -30.54 15.32 18.11
CA ILE A 12 -30.05 15.82 16.83
C ILE A 12 -28.53 15.95 16.84
N ILE A 13 -27.94 16.51 17.89
CA ILE A 13 -26.47 16.65 18.01
C ILE A 13 -25.80 15.27 18.07
N LEU A 14 -26.36 14.33 18.83
CA LEU A 14 -25.81 12.97 18.94
C LEU A 14 -25.80 12.20 17.62
N ILE A 15 -26.73 12.50 16.70
CA ILE A 15 -26.78 11.86 15.38
C ILE A 15 -25.98 12.66 14.34
N ALA A 16 -26.13 13.99 14.33
CA ALA A 16 -25.50 14.85 13.35
C ALA A 16 -23.98 14.97 13.55
N ALA A 17 -23.49 14.99 14.79
CA ALA A 17 -22.06 15.14 15.05
C ALA A 17 -21.22 13.95 14.53
N PRO A 18 -21.58 12.66 14.76
CA PRO A 18 -20.86 11.54 14.15
C PRO A 18 -20.91 11.54 12.62
N LEU A 19 -22.07 11.85 12.02
CA LEU A 19 -22.21 11.94 10.56
C LEU A 19 -21.37 13.08 9.98
N GLY A 20 -21.39 14.24 10.63
CA GLY A 20 -20.56 15.39 10.25
C GLY A 20 -19.07 15.07 10.36
N TYR A 21 -18.65 14.35 11.40
CA TYR A 21 -17.26 13.90 11.57
C TYR A 21 -16.82 12.94 10.45
N LEU A 22 -17.66 11.96 10.09
CA LEU A 22 -17.37 11.04 8.99
C LEU A 22 -17.38 11.76 7.64
N GLY A 23 -18.30 12.69 7.43
CA GLY A 23 -18.37 13.53 6.23
C GLY A 23 -17.14 14.40 6.07
N TYR A 24 -16.67 15.03 7.16
CA TYR A 24 -15.42 15.78 7.18
C TYR A 24 -14.20 14.89 6.87
N GLY A 25 -14.20 13.66 7.39
CA GLY A 25 -13.20 12.67 7.01
C GLY A 25 -13.19 12.39 5.52
N TYR A 26 -14.37 12.13 4.96
CA TYR A 26 -14.53 11.79 3.56
C TYR A 26 -14.09 12.94 2.65
N SER A 27 -14.44 14.20 2.98
CA SER A 27 -14.04 15.36 2.19
C SER A 27 -12.52 15.60 2.19
N ASN A 28 -11.80 15.14 3.22
CA ASN A 28 -10.34 15.21 3.31
C ASN A 28 -9.62 13.95 2.77
N TYR A 29 -10.36 12.98 2.23
CA TYR A 29 -9.76 11.75 1.70
C TYR A 29 -8.80 12.05 0.54
N GLU A 30 -9.26 12.78 -0.48
CA GLU A 30 -8.47 13.07 -1.67
C GLU A 30 -7.20 13.85 -1.34
N SER A 31 -7.28 14.88 -0.49
CA SER A 31 -6.10 15.64 -0.05
C SER A 31 -5.14 14.82 0.80
N SER A 32 -5.60 13.72 1.42
CA SER A 32 -4.77 12.82 2.21
C SER A 32 -4.00 11.80 1.35
N ILE A 33 -4.56 11.36 0.23
CA ILE A 33 -3.88 10.43 -0.70
C ILE A 33 -3.15 11.15 -1.84
N HIS A 34 -3.62 12.35 -2.20
CA HIS A 34 -3.06 13.23 -3.22
C HIS A 34 -2.82 14.63 -2.62
N PRO A 35 -1.75 14.82 -1.83
CA PRO A 35 -1.40 16.13 -1.32
C PRO A 35 -1.23 17.15 -2.46
N SER A 36 -1.80 18.34 -2.30
CA SER A 36 -1.71 19.41 -3.29
C SER A 36 -0.35 20.12 -3.33
N LYS A 37 0.48 19.91 -2.30
CA LYS A 37 1.85 20.43 -2.27
C LYS A 37 2.69 19.76 -3.37
N SER A 38 3.62 20.50 -3.98
CA SER A 38 4.61 19.89 -4.87
C SER A 38 5.57 19.03 -4.04
N ALA A 39 5.96 17.87 -4.57
CA ALA A 39 7.00 17.03 -4.01
C ALA A 39 7.91 16.49 -5.10
N PRO A 40 9.20 16.23 -4.76
CA PRO A 40 10.09 15.51 -5.66
C PRO A 40 9.50 14.15 -6.05
N ALA A 41 9.54 13.86 -7.33
CA ALA A 41 9.16 12.58 -7.88
C ALA A 41 10.35 11.96 -8.60
N LYS A 42 10.50 10.65 -8.49
CA LYS A 42 11.50 9.89 -9.22
C LYS A 42 10.83 8.82 -10.07
N THR A 43 11.14 8.80 -11.36
CA THR A 43 10.62 7.81 -12.29
C THR A 43 11.50 6.57 -12.31
N TYR A 44 10.86 5.41 -12.27
CA TYR A 44 11.46 4.09 -12.46
C TYR A 44 10.82 3.41 -13.67
N LEU A 45 11.63 2.65 -14.40
CA LEU A 45 11.20 1.73 -15.44
C LEU A 45 11.21 0.33 -14.83
N VAL A 46 10.04 -0.27 -14.70
CA VAL A 46 9.85 -1.61 -14.15
C VAL A 46 9.48 -2.55 -15.28
N PHE A 47 10.25 -3.61 -15.48
CA PHE A 47 10.03 -4.58 -16.53
C PHE A 47 9.63 -5.92 -15.93
N LYS A 48 8.45 -6.42 -16.29
CA LYS A 48 8.04 -7.81 -16.05
C LYS A 48 8.66 -8.69 -17.14
N LEU A 49 9.58 -9.56 -16.76
CA LEU A 49 10.25 -10.50 -17.64
C LEU A 49 9.34 -11.71 -17.95
N PRO A 50 9.59 -12.45 -19.06
CA PRO A 50 8.78 -13.61 -19.44
C PRO A 50 8.75 -14.74 -18.40
N ASP A 51 9.80 -14.86 -17.59
CA ASP A 51 9.89 -15.81 -16.48
C ASP A 51 9.13 -15.36 -15.21
N GLY A 52 8.47 -14.20 -15.27
CA GLY A 52 7.68 -13.64 -14.17
C GLY A 52 8.47 -12.76 -13.20
N ARG A 53 9.79 -12.64 -13.36
CA ARG A 53 10.63 -11.75 -12.52
C ARG A 53 10.43 -10.29 -12.91
N TYR A 54 10.78 -9.41 -11.98
CA TYR A 54 10.74 -7.96 -12.21
C TYR A 54 12.14 -7.37 -12.15
N LEU A 55 12.43 -6.51 -13.12
CA LEU A 55 13.65 -5.71 -13.19
C LEU A 55 13.27 -4.23 -13.05
N SER A 56 13.77 -3.56 -12.01
CA SER A 56 13.52 -2.14 -11.76
C SER A 56 14.79 -1.35 -12.04
N LEU A 57 14.69 -0.33 -12.90
CA LEU A 57 15.80 0.52 -13.31
C LEU A 57 15.37 1.98 -13.30
N THR A 58 16.29 2.88 -12.95
CA THR A 58 16.13 4.29 -13.29
C THR A 58 16.33 4.49 -14.80
N PRO A 59 15.79 5.57 -15.40
CA PRO A 59 16.04 5.87 -16.81
C PRO A 59 17.53 5.95 -17.17
N LYS A 60 18.38 6.45 -16.25
CA LYS A 60 19.83 6.54 -16.44
C LYS A 60 20.48 5.15 -16.48
N GLU A 61 20.11 4.26 -15.57
CA GLU A 61 20.61 2.88 -15.55
C GLU A 61 20.17 2.11 -16.79
N TYR A 62 18.91 2.26 -17.19
CA TYR A 62 18.39 1.63 -18.40
C TYR A 62 19.18 2.05 -19.64
N VAL A 63 19.40 3.37 -19.84
CA VAL A 63 20.20 3.88 -20.95
C VAL A 63 21.62 3.32 -20.92
N ASN A 64 22.29 3.33 -19.76
CA ASN A 64 23.64 2.79 -19.62
C ASN A 64 23.71 1.30 -19.98
N LEU A 65 22.74 0.49 -19.53
CA LEU A 65 22.67 -0.92 -19.86
C LEU A 65 22.44 -1.14 -21.36
N THR A 66 21.52 -0.38 -21.97
CA THR A 66 21.27 -0.47 -23.42
C THR A 66 22.51 -0.10 -24.24
N LEU A 67 23.29 0.90 -23.80
CA LEU A 67 24.58 1.25 -24.42
C LEU A 67 25.62 0.14 -24.29
N GLN A 68 25.55 -0.68 -23.24
CA GLN A 68 26.38 -1.88 -23.04
C GLN A 68 25.86 -3.11 -23.81
N GLY A 69 24.82 -2.96 -24.64
CA GLY A 69 24.26 -4.03 -25.45
C GLY A 69 23.16 -4.85 -24.77
N PHE A 70 22.69 -4.44 -23.59
CA PHE A 70 21.53 -5.06 -22.96
C PHE A 70 20.28 -4.89 -23.83
N LYS A 71 19.60 -6.01 -24.10
CA LYS A 71 18.30 -6.04 -24.77
C LYS A 71 17.30 -6.74 -23.87
N LEU A 72 16.12 -6.14 -23.74
CA LEU A 72 15.03 -6.78 -23.04
C LEU A 72 14.63 -8.08 -23.76
N PRO A 73 14.39 -9.18 -23.04
CA PRO A 73 13.92 -10.41 -23.65
C PRO A 73 12.55 -10.20 -24.31
N ALA A 74 12.31 -10.93 -25.40
CA ALA A 74 11.04 -10.87 -26.10
C ALA A 74 9.87 -11.23 -25.17
N GLY A 75 8.79 -10.45 -25.21
CA GLY A 75 7.62 -10.63 -24.34
C GLY A 75 7.70 -9.91 -22.99
N ALA A 76 8.80 -9.21 -22.68
CA ALA A 76 8.87 -8.35 -21.50
C ALA A 76 7.86 -7.19 -21.58
N LYS A 77 7.24 -6.85 -20.45
CA LYS A 77 6.30 -5.72 -20.34
C LYS A 77 6.91 -4.62 -19.47
N GLY A 78 7.00 -3.40 -20.00
CA GLY A 78 7.56 -2.26 -19.28
C GLY A 78 6.48 -1.34 -18.69
N TYR A 79 6.74 -0.84 -17.49
CA TYR A 79 5.89 0.08 -16.75
C TYR A 79 6.74 1.26 -16.27
N ALA A 80 6.42 2.47 -16.72
CA ALA A 80 6.98 3.67 -16.12
C ALA A 80 6.19 3.99 -14.85
N VAL A 81 6.85 4.00 -13.69
CA VAL A 81 6.25 4.23 -12.38
C VAL A 81 6.88 5.47 -11.76
N ASN A 82 6.05 6.41 -11.31
CA ASN A 82 6.52 7.59 -10.59
C ASN A 82 6.45 7.35 -9.08
N VAL A 83 7.54 7.56 -8.36
CA VAL A 83 7.57 7.46 -6.90
C VAL A 83 7.65 8.87 -6.33
N THR A 84 6.68 9.26 -5.52
CA THR A 84 6.59 10.60 -4.92
C THR A 84 6.57 10.50 -3.40
N GLY A 85 7.50 11.19 -2.75
CA GLY A 85 7.65 11.21 -1.29
C GLY A 85 7.38 12.60 -0.70
N TYR A 86 6.53 12.66 0.33
CA TYR A 86 6.13 13.91 0.99
C TYR A 86 6.65 14.06 2.43
N VAL A 87 7.47 13.11 2.92
CA VAL A 87 7.94 13.05 4.30
C VAL A 87 9.32 13.70 4.43
N THR A 88 10.33 13.20 3.71
CA THR A 88 11.70 13.73 3.72
C THR A 88 12.05 14.47 2.42
N GLY A 89 11.26 14.27 1.37
CA GLY A 89 11.54 14.80 0.03
C GLY A 89 12.45 13.92 -0.82
N ILE A 90 12.91 12.76 -0.30
CA ILE A 90 13.61 11.73 -1.07
C ILE A 90 12.66 10.52 -1.21
N PRO A 91 12.08 10.26 -2.39
CA PRO A 91 11.02 9.26 -2.56
C PRO A 91 11.37 7.86 -2.04
N GLU A 92 12.59 7.40 -2.27
CA GLU A 92 13.06 6.07 -1.85
C GLU A 92 13.20 5.97 -0.34
N VAL A 93 13.71 7.03 0.29
CA VAL A 93 13.81 7.11 1.75
C VAL A 93 12.40 7.09 2.33
N ASP A 94 11.47 7.85 1.76
CA ASP A 94 10.09 7.93 2.23
C ASP A 94 9.37 6.57 2.16
N VAL A 95 9.52 5.83 1.06
CA VAL A 95 8.99 4.45 0.94
C VAL A 95 9.62 3.55 2.00
N ASN A 96 10.95 3.58 2.14
CA ASN A 96 11.68 2.71 3.05
C ASN A 96 11.35 2.97 4.52
N VAL A 97 11.40 4.23 4.97
CA VAL A 97 11.06 4.59 6.35
C VAL A 97 9.59 4.31 6.65
N THR A 98 8.69 4.54 5.70
CA THR A 98 7.27 4.28 5.89
C THR A 98 6.97 2.80 6.01
N LEU A 99 7.66 1.91 5.30
CA LEU A 99 7.42 0.47 5.44
C LEU A 99 8.12 -0.17 6.64
N ARG A 100 9.25 0.39 7.08
CA ARG A 100 10.06 -0.19 8.16
C ARG A 100 9.79 0.38 9.55
N ALA A 101 8.98 1.44 9.66
CA ALA A 101 8.63 2.04 10.94
C ALA A 101 7.84 1.05 11.85
N PRO A 102 7.98 1.18 13.20
CA PRO A 102 7.34 0.28 14.15
C PRO A 102 5.88 0.68 14.42
N TYR A 103 4.95 0.21 13.59
CA TYR A 103 3.53 0.48 13.77
C TYR A 103 2.87 -0.47 14.79
N GLU A 104 1.78 -0.01 15.41
CA GLU A 104 0.94 -0.84 16.29
C GLU A 104 0.03 -1.78 15.49
N LYS A 105 -0.27 -1.45 14.24
CA LYS A 105 -1.07 -2.28 13.31
C LYS A 105 -0.85 -1.88 11.85
N PHE A 106 -1.25 -2.74 10.93
CA PHE A 106 -1.25 -2.42 9.50
C PHE A 106 -2.55 -2.85 8.81
N THR A 107 -2.94 -2.11 7.78
CA THR A 107 -4.10 -2.43 6.94
C THR A 107 -3.75 -2.39 5.47
N ILE A 108 -4.12 -3.43 4.75
CA ILE A 108 -4.06 -3.47 3.29
C ILE A 108 -5.45 -3.15 2.75
N ILE A 109 -5.55 -2.08 1.94
CA ILE A 109 -6.79 -1.64 1.33
C ILE A 109 -6.76 -2.04 -0.15
N ILE A 110 -7.58 -3.01 -0.53
CA ILE A 110 -7.39 -3.78 -1.76
C ILE A 110 -8.02 -3.17 -3.03
N GLY A 111 -8.72 -2.05 -2.87
CA GLY A 111 -9.53 -1.41 -3.90
C GLY A 111 -10.96 -1.20 -3.41
N ASP A 112 -11.88 -0.84 -4.31
CA ASP A 112 -13.28 -0.67 -3.95
C ASP A 112 -14.00 -2.03 -3.74
N THR A 113 -15.30 -2.00 -3.47
CA THR A 113 -16.08 -3.22 -3.22
C THR A 113 -16.32 -4.08 -4.46
N ASN A 114 -16.14 -3.55 -5.67
CA ASN A 114 -16.28 -4.29 -6.92
C ASN A 114 -15.14 -5.30 -7.10
N VAL A 115 -14.03 -5.18 -6.35
CA VAL A 115 -13.01 -6.23 -6.27
C VAL A 115 -13.61 -7.59 -5.85
N LYS A 116 -14.76 -7.61 -5.17
CA LYS A 116 -15.50 -8.85 -4.88
C LYS A 116 -15.92 -9.63 -6.13
N LEU A 117 -16.14 -8.92 -7.25
CA LEU A 117 -16.49 -9.54 -8.53
C LEU A 117 -15.41 -10.53 -8.98
N CYS A 118 -14.15 -10.33 -8.60
CA CYS A 118 -13.10 -11.31 -8.88
C CYS A 118 -13.32 -12.71 -8.29
N SER A 119 -14.20 -12.82 -7.28
CA SER A 119 -14.59 -14.11 -6.69
C SER A 119 -15.93 -14.63 -7.17
N SER A 120 -16.83 -13.76 -7.62
CA SER A 120 -18.21 -14.11 -7.99
C SER A 120 -18.46 -14.12 -9.50
N SER A 121 -17.98 -13.09 -10.20
CA SER A 121 -18.23 -12.82 -11.62
C SER A 121 -17.00 -12.12 -12.24
N PRO A 122 -15.88 -12.85 -12.44
CA PRO A 122 -14.61 -12.26 -12.86
C PRO A 122 -14.68 -11.49 -14.20
N GLU A 123 -15.58 -11.88 -15.09
CA GLU A 123 -15.85 -11.27 -16.38
C GLU A 123 -16.40 -9.84 -16.30
N GLU A 124 -17.05 -9.48 -15.19
CA GLU A 124 -17.59 -8.13 -14.96
C GLU A 124 -16.56 -7.17 -14.34
N PHE A 125 -15.42 -7.71 -13.88
CA PHE A 125 -14.39 -6.90 -13.24
C PHE A 125 -13.57 -6.11 -14.26
N VAL A 126 -13.49 -4.80 -14.06
CA VAL A 126 -12.64 -3.92 -14.88
C VAL A 126 -11.17 -4.12 -14.47
N GLY A 127 -10.47 -5.02 -15.17
CA GLY A 127 -9.06 -5.30 -14.94
C GLY A 127 -8.70 -6.78 -15.04
N SER A 128 -7.65 -7.18 -14.33
CA SER A 128 -7.22 -8.58 -14.20
C SER A 128 -7.26 -9.01 -12.74
N CYS A 129 -8.20 -9.90 -12.42
CA CYS A 129 -8.33 -10.49 -11.08
C CYS A 129 -7.09 -11.27 -10.64
N VAL A 130 -6.41 -11.93 -11.59
CA VAL A 130 -5.17 -12.67 -11.31
C VAL A 130 -4.06 -11.71 -10.87
N GLU A 131 -3.82 -10.64 -11.64
CA GLU A 131 -2.76 -9.69 -11.30
C GLU A 131 -3.13 -8.85 -10.06
N ARG A 132 -4.42 -8.52 -9.86
CA ARG A 132 -4.90 -7.84 -8.64
C ARG A 132 -4.65 -8.70 -7.41
N THR A 133 -5.05 -9.97 -7.46
CA THR A 133 -4.84 -10.91 -6.35
C THR A 133 -3.36 -11.08 -6.06
N ALA A 134 -2.53 -11.23 -7.10
CA ALA A 134 -1.08 -11.32 -6.95
C ALA A 134 -0.49 -10.06 -6.29
N ALA A 135 -0.86 -8.86 -6.75
CA ALA A 135 -0.41 -7.60 -6.14
C ALA A 135 -0.80 -7.50 -4.66
N VAL A 136 -2.05 -7.82 -4.32
CA VAL A 136 -2.56 -7.83 -2.94
C VAL A 136 -1.80 -8.86 -2.09
N SER A 137 -1.58 -10.07 -2.59
CA SER A 137 -0.86 -11.12 -1.88
C SER A 137 0.60 -10.76 -1.64
N GLU A 138 1.31 -10.26 -2.66
CA GLU A 138 2.71 -9.87 -2.59
C GLU A 138 2.91 -8.73 -1.58
N ILE A 139 2.11 -7.65 -1.66
CA ILE A 139 2.23 -6.52 -0.73
C ILE A 139 1.83 -6.90 0.71
N SER A 140 0.84 -7.77 0.87
CA SER A 140 0.41 -8.27 2.19
C SER A 140 1.50 -9.14 2.82
N ALA A 141 2.11 -10.03 2.04
CA ALA A 141 3.19 -10.90 2.48
C ALA A 141 4.46 -10.08 2.80
N LEU A 142 4.77 -9.08 1.96
CA LEU A 142 5.87 -8.15 2.20
C LEU A 142 5.68 -7.40 3.53
N THR A 143 4.53 -6.72 3.67
CA THR A 143 4.21 -5.93 4.86
C THR A 143 4.19 -6.79 6.12
N SER A 144 3.58 -7.98 6.04
CA SER A 144 3.54 -8.94 7.14
C SER A 144 4.94 -9.42 7.54
N THR A 145 5.85 -9.61 6.58
CA THR A 145 7.22 -10.05 6.88
C THR A 145 8.01 -8.97 7.60
N LEU A 146 7.87 -7.70 7.19
CA LEU A 146 8.46 -6.57 7.89
C LEU A 146 7.91 -6.44 9.32
N PHE A 147 6.59 -6.62 9.50
CA PHE A 147 5.95 -6.62 10.82
C PHE A 147 6.44 -7.76 11.72
N LYS A 148 6.46 -9.00 11.20
CA LYS A 148 6.99 -10.16 11.92
C LYS A 148 8.43 -9.94 12.36
N ARG A 149 9.28 -9.38 11.48
CA ARG A 149 10.67 -9.07 11.81
C ARG A 149 10.76 -8.14 13.02
N TYR A 150 9.93 -7.09 13.08
CA TYR A 150 9.91 -6.19 14.22
C TYR A 150 9.54 -6.92 15.53
N TYR A 151 8.43 -7.66 15.56
CA TYR A 151 8.01 -8.38 16.76
C TYR A 151 8.95 -9.52 17.15
N TYR A 152 9.61 -10.15 16.20
CA TYR A 152 10.65 -11.15 16.47
C TYR A 152 11.81 -10.53 17.25
N TRP A 153 12.33 -9.39 16.79
CA TRP A 153 13.39 -8.68 17.52
C TRP A 153 12.95 -8.20 18.88
N LYS A 154 11.69 -7.74 19.01
CA LYS A 154 11.11 -7.39 20.30
C LYS A 154 11.05 -8.58 21.26
N GLY A 155 10.60 -9.75 20.81
CA GLY A 155 10.55 -10.96 21.64
C GLY A 155 11.93 -11.39 22.13
N LEU A 156 12.95 -11.32 21.26
CA LEU A 156 14.35 -11.59 21.67
C LEU A 156 14.85 -10.59 22.71
N GLN A 157 14.52 -9.30 22.57
CA GLN A 157 14.89 -8.27 23.55
C GLN A 157 14.20 -8.46 24.90
N GLU A 158 13.00 -9.07 24.90
CA GLU A 158 12.25 -9.45 26.11
C GLU A 158 12.74 -10.78 26.72
N GLY A 159 13.80 -11.39 26.16
CA GLY A 159 14.43 -12.60 26.70
C GLY A 159 13.80 -13.92 26.22
N MET A 160 12.93 -13.89 25.21
CA MET A 160 12.38 -15.11 24.61
C MET A 160 13.46 -15.86 23.82
N ASP A 161 13.33 -17.19 23.75
CA ASP A 161 14.15 -17.99 22.84
C ASP A 161 13.69 -17.81 21.38
N ASN A 162 14.47 -18.32 20.43
CA ASN A 162 14.20 -18.14 19.00
C ASN A 162 12.82 -18.72 18.57
N ALA A 163 12.44 -19.88 19.12
CA ALA A 163 11.17 -20.52 18.81
C ALA A 163 9.98 -19.70 19.34
N SER A 164 10.05 -19.27 20.61
CA SER A 164 8.99 -18.45 21.23
C SER A 164 8.91 -17.07 20.60
N ALA A 165 10.03 -16.44 20.25
CA ALA A 165 10.05 -15.16 19.54
C ALA A 165 9.39 -15.24 18.15
N LYS A 166 9.57 -16.36 17.43
CA LYS A 166 8.88 -16.60 16.14
C LYS A 166 7.37 -16.76 16.34
N ALA A 167 6.96 -17.54 17.34
CA ALA A 167 5.54 -17.73 17.66
C ALA A 167 4.89 -16.39 18.07
N TYR A 168 5.54 -15.65 18.95
CA TYR A 168 5.13 -14.29 19.36
C TYR A 168 4.98 -13.36 18.16
N ALA A 169 5.98 -13.31 17.27
CA ALA A 169 5.93 -12.48 16.08
C ALA A 169 4.76 -12.84 15.15
N TYR A 170 4.50 -14.13 14.98
CA TYR A 170 3.40 -14.62 14.16
C TYR A 170 2.04 -14.22 14.76
N GLU A 171 1.82 -14.47 16.04
CA GLU A 171 0.59 -14.11 16.74
C GLU A 171 0.34 -12.60 16.73
N GLU A 172 1.36 -11.81 17.07
CA GLU A 172 1.21 -10.36 17.14
C GLU A 172 0.90 -9.76 15.77
N THR A 173 1.50 -10.29 14.71
CA THR A 173 1.20 -9.89 13.34
C THR A 173 -0.23 -10.22 12.95
N LEU A 174 -0.71 -11.44 13.22
CA LEU A 174 -2.09 -11.83 12.90
C LEU A 174 -3.13 -10.99 13.65
N LYS A 175 -2.88 -10.70 14.94
CA LYS A 175 -3.78 -9.85 15.76
C LYS A 175 -3.89 -8.41 15.24
N ARG A 176 -2.92 -7.95 14.45
CA ARG A 176 -2.74 -6.54 14.05
C ARG A 176 -2.79 -6.31 12.55
N HIS A 177 -3.09 -7.36 11.79
CA HIS A 177 -3.30 -7.36 10.36
C HIS A 177 -4.78 -7.17 10.05
N ASP A 178 -5.10 -6.28 9.13
CA ASP A 178 -6.46 -6.06 8.65
C ASP A 178 -6.47 -5.89 7.12
N ILE A 179 -7.49 -6.42 6.45
CA ILE A 179 -7.72 -6.26 5.01
C ILE A 179 -9.07 -5.59 4.82
N ARG A 180 -9.10 -4.45 4.12
CA ARG A 180 -10.31 -3.66 3.94
C ARG A 180 -10.56 -3.30 2.48
N TYR A 181 -11.83 -3.04 2.17
CA TYR A 181 -12.22 -2.35 0.95
C TYR A 181 -12.22 -0.83 1.16
N LEU A 182 -12.06 -0.08 0.08
CA LEU A 182 -12.07 1.37 0.02
C LEU A 182 -13.50 1.92 0.01
N THR A 183 -14.26 1.59 1.05
CA THR A 183 -15.63 2.07 1.26
C THR A 183 -15.63 3.52 1.73
N PHE A 184 -16.82 4.15 1.77
CA PHE A 184 -17.01 5.47 2.37
C PHE A 184 -16.35 5.59 3.75
N PHE A 185 -16.60 4.63 4.65
CA PHE A 185 -16.02 4.63 5.99
C PHE A 185 -14.49 4.52 5.98
N THR A 186 -13.92 3.65 5.13
CA THR A 186 -12.46 3.53 5.02
C THR A 186 -11.84 4.84 4.51
N LYS A 187 -12.44 5.46 3.49
CA LYS A 187 -12.02 6.78 2.98
C LYS A 187 -12.08 7.85 4.07
N SER A 188 -13.17 7.91 4.84
CA SER A 188 -13.30 8.81 5.99
C SER A 188 -12.20 8.59 7.03
N LEU A 189 -11.89 7.34 7.38
CA LEU A 189 -10.86 7.04 8.38
C LEU A 189 -9.46 7.45 7.92
N ILE A 190 -9.15 7.33 6.63
CA ILE A 190 -7.90 7.83 6.04
C ILE A 190 -7.86 9.36 6.09
N GLY A 191 -8.93 10.02 5.66
CA GLY A 191 -9.00 11.49 5.66
C GLY A 191 -8.95 12.10 7.07
N LEU A 192 -9.47 11.40 8.07
CA LEU A 192 -9.35 11.77 9.49
C LEU A 192 -7.98 11.46 10.11
N GLY A 193 -7.08 10.79 9.39
CA GLY A 193 -5.80 10.34 9.94
C GLY A 193 -5.91 9.22 10.97
N ARG A 194 -7.04 8.50 11.03
CA ARG A 194 -7.24 7.34 11.92
C ARG A 194 -6.58 6.08 11.38
N ILE A 195 -6.47 5.99 10.06
CA ILE A 195 -5.74 4.98 9.30
C ILE A 195 -4.65 5.69 8.50
N GLY A 196 -3.49 5.06 8.38
CA GLY A 196 -2.34 5.63 7.67
C GLY A 196 -1.68 6.76 8.45
N ASN A 197 -1.14 6.45 9.62
CA ASN A 197 -0.48 7.39 10.53
C ASN A 197 0.70 6.71 11.24
N ARG A 198 1.40 7.43 12.13
CA ARG A 198 2.57 6.94 12.89
C ARG A 198 2.37 5.64 13.67
N LYS A 199 1.13 5.26 13.98
CA LYS A 199 0.78 4.04 14.72
C LYS A 199 0.11 2.98 13.84
N HIS A 200 -0.31 3.34 12.64
CA HIS A 200 -1.11 2.48 11.77
C HIS A 200 -0.65 2.63 10.32
N LEU A 201 0.10 1.65 9.83
CA LEU A 201 0.46 1.57 8.41
C LEU A 201 -0.77 1.23 7.56
N ALA A 202 -0.98 1.97 6.49
CA ALA A 202 -2.00 1.70 5.49
C ALA A 202 -1.36 1.67 4.12
N VAL A 203 -1.60 0.58 3.39
CA VAL A 203 -1.23 0.46 1.98
C VAL A 203 -2.51 0.41 1.17
N VAL A 204 -2.72 1.40 0.31
CA VAL A 204 -3.92 1.57 -0.52
C VAL A 204 -3.60 1.18 -1.95
N LEU A 205 -4.35 0.25 -2.52
CA LEU A 205 -4.24 -0.15 -3.92
C LEU A 205 -5.39 0.44 -4.72
N LEU A 206 -5.06 1.29 -5.69
CA LEU A 206 -5.97 1.91 -6.64
C LEU A 206 -5.60 1.43 -8.05
N GLY A 207 -6.48 0.68 -8.69
CA GLY A 207 -6.26 0.20 -10.05
C GLY A 207 -7.34 0.68 -11.01
N PRO A 208 -7.49 0.01 -12.17
CA PRO A 208 -8.34 0.50 -13.25
C PRO A 208 -9.81 0.66 -12.84
N ASN A 209 -10.34 -0.30 -12.06
CA ASN A 209 -11.69 -0.23 -11.52
C ASN A 209 -11.91 0.96 -10.55
N GLU A 210 -10.86 1.40 -9.83
CA GLU A 210 -10.90 2.59 -8.98
C GLU A 210 -10.66 3.90 -9.77
N GLY A 211 -10.50 3.83 -11.09
CA GLY A 211 -10.26 4.99 -11.96
C GLY A 211 -8.80 5.44 -12.02
N ALA A 212 -7.84 4.58 -11.67
CA ALA A 212 -6.42 4.89 -11.78
C ALA A 212 -6.02 5.22 -13.22
N THR A 213 -5.42 6.39 -13.42
CA THR A 213 -4.99 6.87 -14.76
C THR A 213 -3.49 7.05 -14.86
N THR A 214 -2.77 6.90 -13.76
CA THR A 214 -1.30 6.95 -13.70
C THR A 214 -0.72 5.67 -13.11
N ASN A 215 0.59 5.49 -13.22
CA ASN A 215 1.34 4.47 -12.49
C ASN A 215 2.21 5.22 -11.49
N ARG A 216 1.86 5.13 -10.21
CA ARG A 216 2.41 6.01 -9.19
C ARG A 216 2.38 5.36 -7.82
N ILE A 217 3.53 5.43 -7.15
CA ILE A 217 3.67 5.14 -5.73
C ILE A 217 3.76 6.49 -5.00
N THR A 218 2.84 6.72 -4.09
CA THR A 218 2.81 7.94 -3.29
C THR A 218 2.98 7.61 -1.82
N VAL A 219 3.83 8.37 -1.13
CA VAL A 219 3.95 8.36 0.34
C VAL A 219 3.51 9.73 0.87
N PRO A 220 2.19 9.95 1.09
CA PRO A 220 1.65 11.27 1.46
C PRO A 220 2.10 11.74 2.84
N ARG A 221 2.27 10.79 3.77
CA ARG A 221 2.66 10.99 5.17
C ARG A 221 3.14 9.69 5.78
N GLU A 222 3.78 9.80 6.94
CA GLU A 222 4.18 8.63 7.73
C GLU A 222 2.98 7.70 8.00
N GLY A 223 3.15 6.43 7.68
CA GLY A 223 2.12 5.40 7.81
C GLY A 223 1.19 5.25 6.62
N LEU A 224 1.27 6.05 5.55
CA LEU A 224 0.39 5.90 4.40
C LEU A 224 1.19 5.72 3.11
N ILE A 225 0.89 4.65 2.38
CA ILE A 225 1.41 4.39 1.03
C ILE A 225 0.22 4.14 0.11
N VAL A 226 0.26 4.74 -1.07
CA VAL A 226 -0.77 4.60 -2.11
C VAL A 226 -0.10 4.12 -3.38
N LEU A 227 -0.58 2.99 -3.90
CA LEU A 227 -0.21 2.40 -5.18
C LEU A 227 -1.35 2.71 -6.14
N GLU A 228 -1.08 3.44 -7.20
CA GLU A 228 -2.04 3.79 -8.23
C GLU A 228 -1.52 3.27 -9.57
N GLY A 229 -2.11 2.20 -10.10
CA GLY A 229 -1.69 1.60 -11.37
C GLY A 229 -2.79 1.62 -12.42
N LYS A 230 -2.48 2.08 -13.65
CA LYS A 230 -3.42 2.08 -14.80
C LYS A 230 -3.97 0.70 -15.16
N SER A 231 -3.30 -0.35 -14.71
CA SER A 231 -3.72 -1.75 -14.84
C SER A 231 -3.29 -2.52 -13.60
N ASP A 232 -3.95 -3.65 -13.31
CA ASP A 232 -3.54 -4.48 -12.18
C ASP A 232 -2.12 -5.07 -12.34
N SER A 233 -1.66 -5.23 -13.59
CA SER A 233 -0.28 -5.62 -13.86
C SER A 233 0.73 -4.51 -13.52
N ALA A 234 0.33 -3.25 -13.63
CA ALA A 234 1.13 -2.11 -13.21
C ALA A 234 1.14 -1.98 -11.68
N LEU A 235 0.01 -2.21 -11.01
CA LEU A 235 -0.06 -2.31 -9.54
C LEU A 235 0.91 -3.36 -8.99
N ARG A 236 0.97 -4.53 -9.63
CA ARG A 236 1.94 -5.57 -9.25
C ARG A 236 3.39 -5.13 -9.50
N ALA A 237 3.66 -4.46 -10.62
CA ALA A 237 4.98 -3.88 -10.88
C ALA A 237 5.38 -2.82 -9.85
N GLU A 238 4.43 -2.06 -9.30
CA GLU A 238 4.66 -1.12 -8.20
C GLU A 238 5.05 -1.83 -6.90
N VAL A 239 4.43 -2.96 -6.58
CA VAL A 239 4.82 -3.81 -5.44
C VAL A 239 6.25 -4.32 -5.61
N ALA A 240 6.61 -4.83 -6.81
CA ALA A 240 7.98 -5.26 -7.10
C ALA A 240 8.99 -4.11 -7.00
N LEU A 241 8.61 -2.90 -7.42
CA LEU A 241 9.47 -1.71 -7.25
C LEU A 241 9.66 -1.36 -5.77
N ILE A 242 8.64 -1.52 -4.93
CA ILE A 242 8.80 -1.37 -3.48
C ILE A 242 9.83 -2.35 -2.95
N GLU A 243 9.74 -3.63 -3.32
CA GLU A 243 10.71 -4.65 -2.90
C GLU A 243 12.14 -4.25 -3.26
N HIS A 244 12.34 -3.76 -4.49
CA HIS A 244 13.63 -3.24 -4.95
C HIS A 244 14.11 -2.03 -4.12
N ILE A 245 13.26 -1.02 -3.92
CA ILE A 245 13.61 0.22 -3.19
C ILE A 245 14.04 -0.08 -1.76
N ILE A 246 13.34 -0.99 -1.07
CA ILE A 246 13.66 -1.30 0.34
C ILE A 246 14.69 -2.42 0.47
N GLY A 247 15.21 -2.96 -0.63
CA GLY A 247 16.14 -4.08 -0.67
C GLY A 247 15.58 -5.34 0.00
N PHE A 248 14.28 -5.60 -0.18
CA PHE A 248 13.63 -6.78 0.38
C PHE A 248 14.08 -8.04 -0.38
N LYS A 249 14.32 -9.11 0.37
CA LYS A 249 14.64 -10.43 -0.18
C LYS A 249 13.71 -11.45 0.44
N TRP A 250 12.98 -12.17 -0.42
CA TRP A 250 12.13 -13.27 0.00
C TRP A 250 12.96 -14.39 0.65
N PRO A 251 12.49 -15.01 1.73
CA PRO A 251 13.12 -16.21 2.29
C PRO A 251 13.24 -17.31 1.21
N GLU A 252 14.33 -18.07 1.23
CA GLU A 252 14.57 -19.17 0.29
C GLU A 252 13.36 -20.11 0.25
N GLY A 253 12.84 -20.37 -0.97
CA GLY A 253 11.64 -21.19 -1.20
C GLY A 253 10.35 -20.44 -1.55
N ASN A 254 10.30 -19.10 -1.40
CA ASN A 254 9.13 -18.26 -1.73
C ASN A 254 9.41 -17.18 -2.80
N GLN A 255 10.41 -17.39 -3.66
CA GLN A 255 10.93 -16.34 -4.53
C GLN A 255 10.04 -16.04 -5.75
N THR A 256 9.49 -14.82 -5.80
CA THR A 256 9.65 -13.97 -6.99
C THR A 256 11.09 -13.47 -6.97
N SER A 257 12.01 -14.13 -7.68
CA SER A 257 13.41 -13.75 -7.64
C SER A 257 13.62 -12.41 -8.34
N THR A 258 14.00 -11.39 -7.58
CA THR A 258 14.53 -10.14 -8.09
C THR A 258 15.94 -10.41 -8.62
N GLY A 259 16.11 -10.28 -9.94
CA GLY A 259 17.38 -10.36 -10.65
C GLY A 259 17.86 -8.97 -11.05
#